data_AF-A0ABD5WJB6-F1
#
_entry.id   AF-A0ABD5WJB6-F1
#
_cell.length_a   1.000
_cell.length_b   1.000
_cell.length_c   1.000
_cell.angle_alpha   90.00
_cell.angle_beta   90.00
_cell.angle_gamma   90.00
#
_symmetry.space_group_name_H-M   'P 1'
#
loop_
_entity.id
_entity.type
_entity.pdbx_description
1 polymer ?
#
loop_
_entity_poly.entity_id
_entity_poly.type
_entity_poly.pdbx_seq_one_letter_code
_entity_poly.pdbx_strand_id
1 'polypeptide(L)'
;MSIKQSMRDIDRAVEDTVGTHEQYEAKKEGRSRRRVYEKSIEEVRKTAGKTEAERLAMWIETTIREEEKLPSGKQVRKKGAEICRDVGEAVSTNDWLGA
;
A
#
# COMPACT_ATOMS: atom_id res chain seq x y z
N MET A 1 -11.06 -8.46 -4.63
CA MET A 1 -10.77 -8.41 -3.19
C MET A 1 -11.39 -7.21 -2.50
N SER A 2 -11.57 -7.31 -1.18
CA SER A 2 -11.90 -6.17 -0.30
C SER A 2 -10.60 -5.56 0.23
N ILE A 3 -10.57 -4.27 0.57
CA ILE A 3 -9.40 -3.60 1.18
C ILE A 3 -8.91 -4.38 2.42
N LYS A 4 -9.84 -4.91 3.21
CA LYS A 4 -9.51 -5.75 4.38
C LYS A 4 -8.74 -7.02 4.00
N GLN A 5 -9.01 -7.61 2.83
CA GLN A 5 -8.28 -8.77 2.35
C GLN A 5 -6.87 -8.36 1.90
N SER A 6 -6.75 -7.30 1.11
CA SER A 6 -5.47 -6.74 0.70
C SER A 6 -4.56 -6.39 1.89
N MET A 7 -5.13 -5.79 2.94
CA MET A 7 -4.37 -5.49 4.15
C MET A 7 -3.92 -6.74 4.91
N ARG A 8 -4.75 -7.79 4.96
CA ARG A 8 -4.34 -9.08 5.55
C ARG A 8 -3.19 -9.73 4.79
N ASP A 9 -3.20 -9.64 3.47
CA ASP A 9 -2.16 -10.25 2.64
C ASP A 9 -0.84 -9.45 2.74
N ILE A 10 -0.91 -8.13 2.87
CA ILE A 10 0.24 -7.27 3.22
C ILE A 10 0.75 -7.60 4.62
N ASP A 11 -0.12 -7.66 5.63
CA ASP A 11 0.26 -7.98 7.02
C ASP A 11 0.98 -9.35 7.09
N ARG A 12 0.50 -10.35 6.32
CA ARG A 12 1.17 -11.65 6.19
C ARG A 12 2.54 -11.55 5.52
N ALA A 13 2.68 -10.79 4.44
CA ALA A 13 3.98 -10.61 3.79
C ALA A 13 5.01 -9.94 4.72
N VAL A 14 4.56 -9.02 5.58
CA VAL A 14 5.41 -8.41 6.61
C VAL A 14 5.87 -9.45 7.63
N GLU A 15 4.93 -10.27 8.13
CA GLU A 15 5.20 -11.38 9.06
C GLU A 15 6.23 -12.36 8.52
N ASP A 16 6.08 -12.75 7.25
CA ASP A 16 6.89 -13.76 6.60
C ASP A 16 8.32 -13.28 6.29
N THR A 17 8.52 -11.97 6.11
CA THR A 17 9.77 -11.43 5.50
C THR A 17 10.56 -10.50 6.43
N VAL A 18 9.90 -9.58 7.14
CA VAL A 18 10.57 -8.47 7.85
C VAL A 18 10.71 -8.75 9.36
N GLY A 19 9.88 -9.65 9.90
CA GLY A 19 9.82 -10.03 11.32
C GLY A 19 8.39 -10.29 11.78
N THR A 20 8.18 -10.74 13.02
CA THR A 20 6.82 -11.10 13.50
C THR A 20 5.87 -9.89 13.55
N HIS A 21 4.57 -10.13 13.32
CA HIS A 21 3.49 -9.13 13.40
C HIS A 21 3.57 -8.29 14.68
N GLU A 22 3.92 -8.91 15.80
CA GLU A 22 4.07 -8.27 17.10
C GLU A 22 5.18 -7.22 17.10
N GLN A 23 6.30 -7.42 16.41
CA GLN A 23 7.37 -6.42 16.30
C GLN A 23 6.98 -5.26 15.37
N TYR A 24 6.18 -5.54 14.35
CA TYR A 24 5.62 -4.56 13.42
C TYR A 24 4.54 -3.67 14.08
N GLU A 25 3.63 -4.27 14.84
CA GLU A 25 2.59 -3.56 15.59
C GLU A 25 3.11 -2.91 16.89
N ALA A 26 4.20 -3.42 17.49
CA ALA A 26 4.85 -2.80 18.65
C ALA A 26 5.70 -1.58 18.26
N LYS A 27 6.23 -1.52 17.04
CA LYS A 27 6.93 -0.33 16.53
C LYS A 27 5.91 0.68 16.02
N LYS A 28 5.92 1.88 16.61
CA LYS A 28 5.09 3.04 16.19
C LYS A 28 5.12 3.30 14.67
N GLU A 29 6.23 2.98 14.02
CA GLU A 29 6.40 3.08 12.57
C GLU A 29 5.54 2.08 11.77
N GLY A 30 5.33 0.86 12.25
CA GLY A 30 4.55 -0.16 11.53
C GLY A 30 3.07 0.20 11.47
N ARG A 31 2.47 0.61 12.59
CA ARG A 31 1.10 1.15 12.61
C ARG A 31 0.92 2.37 11.72
N SER A 32 1.90 3.28 11.72
CA SER A 32 1.87 4.47 10.86
C SER A 32 1.91 4.09 9.37
N ARG A 33 2.75 3.11 8.99
CA ARG A 33 2.85 2.61 7.61
C ARG A 33 1.61 1.85 7.18
N ARG A 34 1.06 0.97 8.02
CA ARG A 34 -0.18 0.24 7.78
C ARG A 34 -1.34 1.17 7.41
N ARG A 35 -1.52 2.24 8.18
CA ARG A 35 -2.54 3.27 7.90
C ARG A 35 -2.30 3.98 6.57
N VAL A 36 -1.04 4.24 6.21
CA VAL A 36 -0.70 4.85 4.92
C VAL A 36 -1.01 3.90 3.77
N TYR A 37 -0.73 2.60 3.91
CA TYR A 37 -1.05 1.60 2.89
C TYR A 37 -2.55 1.47 2.69
N GLU A 38 -3.31 1.33 3.78
CA GLU A 38 -4.77 1.25 3.75
C GLU A 38 -5.37 2.48 3.06
N LYS A 39 -4.98 3.69 3.50
CA LYS A 39 -5.46 4.95 2.88
C LYS A 39 -5.10 5.01 1.40
N SER A 40 -3.89 4.60 1.03
CA SER A 40 -3.46 4.63 -0.38
C SER A 40 -4.27 3.67 -1.26
N ILE A 41 -4.51 2.44 -0.78
CA ILE A 41 -5.32 1.45 -1.49
C ILE A 41 -6.78 1.92 -1.59
N GLU A 42 -7.32 2.51 -0.54
CA GLU A 42 -8.68 3.06 -0.54
C GLU A 42 -8.85 4.18 -1.57
N GLU A 43 -7.90 5.11 -1.64
CA GLU A 43 -7.97 6.21 -2.59
C GLU A 43 -7.75 5.74 -4.04
N VAL A 44 -6.81 4.82 -4.32
CA VAL A 44 -6.74 4.19 -5.67
C VAL A 44 -8.09 3.57 -6.02
N ARG A 45 -8.73 2.89 -5.06
CA ARG A 45 -10.02 2.24 -5.29
C ARG A 45 -11.11 3.24 -5.65
N LYS A 46 -11.13 4.41 -5.00
CA LYS A 46 -12.10 5.48 -5.27
C LYS A 46 -11.85 6.14 -6.63
N THR A 47 -10.59 6.34 -6.99
CA THR A 47 -10.22 7.07 -8.21
C THR A 47 -10.20 6.17 -9.45
N ALA A 48 -9.41 5.11 -9.41
CA ALA A 48 -9.07 4.30 -10.57
C ALA A 48 -9.85 2.97 -10.63
N GLY A 49 -10.41 2.55 -9.49
CA GLY A 49 -11.25 1.37 -9.41
C GLY A 49 -10.62 0.21 -8.63
N LYS A 50 -11.38 -0.88 -8.54
CA LYS A 50 -11.05 -2.02 -7.69
C LYS A 50 -9.80 -2.78 -8.18
N THR A 51 -9.66 -2.95 -9.49
CA THR A 51 -8.55 -3.70 -10.09
C THR A 51 -7.22 -2.99 -9.83
N GLU A 52 -7.24 -1.68 -9.87
CA GLU A 52 -6.10 -0.79 -9.71
C GLU A 52 -5.66 -0.73 -8.25
N ALA A 53 -6.64 -0.72 -7.34
CA ALA A 53 -6.37 -0.85 -5.91
C ALA A 53 -5.73 -2.21 -5.56
N GLU A 54 -6.20 -3.28 -6.21
CA GLU A 54 -5.59 -4.62 -6.08
C GLU A 54 -4.17 -4.64 -6.64
N ARG A 55 -3.92 -3.97 -7.77
CA ARG A 55 -2.58 -3.82 -8.36
C ARG A 55 -1.62 -3.08 -7.42
N LEU A 56 -2.09 -2.04 -6.71
CA LEU A 56 -1.28 -1.35 -5.71
C LEU A 56 -0.98 -2.27 -4.52
N ALA A 57 -1.98 -2.97 -3.99
CA ALA A 57 -1.80 -3.89 -2.88
C ALA A 57 -0.80 -5.02 -3.21
N MET A 58 -0.92 -5.60 -4.39
CA MET A 58 -0.01 -6.65 -4.88
C MET A 58 1.42 -6.13 -5.05
N TRP A 59 1.58 -4.88 -5.51
CA TRP A 59 2.91 -4.25 -5.57
C TRP A 59 3.50 -4.05 -4.17
N ILE A 60 2.71 -3.64 -3.17
CA ILE A 60 3.19 -3.52 -1.78
C ILE A 60 3.65 -4.88 -1.25
N GLU A 61 2.82 -5.91 -1.41
CA GLU A 61 3.14 -7.29 -1.01
C GLU A 61 4.43 -7.79 -1.66
N THR A 62 4.54 -7.63 -2.98
CA THR A 62 5.71 -8.07 -3.76
C THR A 62 6.96 -7.31 -3.32
N THR A 63 6.87 -5.99 -3.13
CA THR A 63 8.00 -5.17 -2.66
C THR A 63 8.49 -5.62 -1.28
N ILE A 64 7.57 -5.95 -0.37
CA ILE A 64 7.93 -6.44 0.97
C ILE A 64 8.68 -7.78 0.88
N ARG A 65 8.20 -8.70 0.03
CA ARG A 65 8.81 -10.02 -0.16
C ARG A 65 10.16 -9.95 -0.87
N GLU A 66 10.29 -9.14 -1.91
CA GLU A 66 11.50 -9.08 -2.75
C GLU A 66 12.58 -8.20 -2.14
N GLU A 67 12.22 -7.05 -1.55
CA GLU A 67 13.19 -6.11 -0.99
C GLU A 67 13.45 -6.36 0.51
N GLU A 68 12.79 -7.37 1.10
CA GLU A 68 12.81 -7.73 2.52
C GLU A 68 12.60 -6.52 3.46
N LYS A 69 11.85 -5.52 2.98
CA LYS A 69 11.66 -4.26 3.68
C LYS A 69 10.32 -3.62 3.35
N LEU A 70 9.82 -2.85 4.31
CA LEU A 70 8.57 -2.11 4.16
C LEU A 70 8.75 -0.90 3.21
N PRO A 71 7.96 -0.79 2.13
CA PRO A 71 8.00 0.39 1.28
C PRO A 71 7.62 1.63 2.07
N SER A 72 8.35 2.72 1.88
CA SER A 72 8.01 3.98 2.54
C SER A 72 6.65 4.49 2.05
N GLY A 73 5.96 5.27 2.89
CA GLY A 73 4.70 5.91 2.49
C GLY A 73 4.83 6.69 1.19
N LYS A 74 5.93 7.42 0.99
CA LYS A 74 6.22 8.16 -0.25
C LYS A 74 6.27 7.24 -1.48
N GLN A 75 6.89 6.07 -1.38
CA GLN A 75 6.95 5.10 -2.48
C GLN A 75 5.54 4.58 -2.82
N VAL A 76 4.74 4.23 -1.80
CA VAL A 76 3.37 3.75 -2.01
C VAL A 76 2.50 4.82 -2.69
N ARG A 77 2.58 6.07 -2.23
CA ARG A 77 1.85 7.19 -2.85
C ARG A 77 2.25 7.41 -4.31
N LYS A 78 3.55 7.32 -4.60
CA LYS A 78 4.07 7.45 -5.97
C LYS A 78 3.55 6.33 -6.86
N LYS A 79 3.57 5.08 -6.38
CA LYS A 79 3.08 3.95 -7.16
C LYS A 79 1.57 3.99 -7.37
N GLY A 80 0.80 4.38 -6.36
CA GLY A 80 -0.64 4.59 -6.51
C GLY A 80 -0.96 5.64 -7.58
N ALA A 81 -0.24 6.76 -7.61
CA ALA A 81 -0.42 7.78 -8.63
C ALA A 81 -0.08 7.27 -10.04
N GLU A 82 0.96 6.46 -10.17
CA GLU A 82 1.34 5.81 -11.42
C GLU A 82 0.23 4.87 -11.92
N ILE A 83 -0.30 4.02 -11.04
CA ILE A 83 -1.38 3.09 -11.37
C ILE A 83 -2.64 3.83 -11.82
N CYS A 84 -3.01 4.92 -11.14
CA CYS A 84 -4.15 5.74 -11.56
C CYS A 84 -3.92 6.36 -12.96
N ARG A 85 -2.70 6.85 -13.24
CA ARG A 85 -2.37 7.41 -14.57
C ARG A 85 -2.39 6.36 -15.68
N ASP A 86 -2.00 5.13 -15.38
CA ASP A 86 -2.02 4.03 -16.35
C ASP A 86 -3.44 3.80 -16.92
N VAL A 87 -4.48 4.08 -16.14
CA VAL A 87 -5.88 3.93 -16.58
C VAL A 87 -6.51 5.25 -17.06
N GLY A 88 -5.71 6.29 -17.23
CA GLY A 88 -6.14 7.59 -17.75
C GLY A 88 -6.56 8.62 -16.69
N GLU A 89 -6.44 8.30 -15.40
CA GLU A 89 -6.79 9.24 -14.33
C GLU A 89 -5.69 10.28 -14.10
N ALA A 90 -6.05 11.56 -14.17
CA ALA A 90 -5.14 12.68 -14.00
C ALA A 90 -4.91 13.00 -12.51
N VAL A 91 -4.15 12.15 -11.80
CA VAL A 91 -3.78 12.39 -10.40
C VAL A 91 -2.38 13.03 -10.24
N SER A 92 -2.28 14.06 -9.39
CA SER A 92 -0.99 14.66 -8.99
C SER A 92 -0.32 13.77 -7.94
N THR A 93 0.98 13.46 -8.10
CA THR A 93 1.73 12.56 -7.18
C THR A 93 1.70 13.02 -5.72
N ASN A 94 1.61 14.35 -5.48
CA ASN A 94 1.81 14.94 -4.16
C ASN A 94 0.50 15.27 -3.42
N ASP A 95 -0.60 15.56 -4.13
CA ASP A 95 -1.83 16.09 -3.50
C ASP A 95 -2.99 15.09 -3.41
N TRP A 96 -2.95 13.98 -4.15
CA TRP A 96 -4.13 13.14 -4.34
C TRP A 96 -4.50 12.22 -3.17
N LEU A 97 -3.65 12.12 -2.14
CA LEU A 97 -3.90 11.26 -0.96
C LEU A 97 -4.31 12.01 0.31
N GLY A 98 -4.58 13.33 0.18
CA GLY A 98 -4.90 14.23 1.29
C GLY A 98 -3.75 14.30 2.27
N ALA A 99 -3.04 15.44 2.25
CA ALA A 99 -1.93 15.76 3.15
C ALA A 99 -2.19 15.32 4.61
#